data_AF-A0A397S547-F1
#
_entry.id   AF-A0A397S547-F1
#
_cell.length_a   1.000
_cell.length_b   1.000
_cell.length_c   1.000
_cell.angle_alpha   90.00
_cell.angle_beta   90.00
_cell.angle_gamma   90.00
#
_symmetry.space_group_name_H-M   'P 1'
#
loop_
_entity.id
_entity.type
_entity.pdbx_description
1 polymer ?
#
loop_
_entity_poly.entity_id
_entity_poly.type
_entity_poly.pdbx_seq_one_letter_code
_entity_poly.pdbx_strand_id
1 'polypeptide(L)'
;MEYIIVNKDNLEKEHICCAISNNNDIQVSSKKNWLKDRFDDGLVFLKSIERGKCFIEYIPAENAWNPLDANGYMYIDCLWVSGSFKGHGYSNDLLDACIKDSKTKGKLGLCILSSKKKLPFLADPKYLKYKGFEVADEADNGIQLWYFPFDKNASKPMFKECAKHPRIEESGYVLYYTNQCPFNGKYVPIVEATAKEHNIPFKAVHITTKEEAQNAQTPITTYALFKDGKYITNEQMNDTKFLKLVSNKKL
;
A
#
# COMPACT_ATOMS: atom_id res chain seq x y z
N MET A 1 -4.14 12.37 -21.43
CA MET A 1 -4.05 12.92 -20.06
C MET A 1 -2.65 13.45 -19.87
N GLU A 2 -2.50 14.58 -19.17
CA GLU A 2 -1.18 15.09 -18.79
C GLU A 2 -0.83 14.63 -17.37
N TYR A 3 0.43 14.23 -17.18
CA TYR A 3 0.94 13.70 -15.91
C TYR A 3 2.12 14.53 -15.41
N ILE A 4 2.21 14.63 -14.08
CA ILE A 4 3.30 15.30 -13.38
C ILE A 4 3.89 14.36 -12.34
N ILE A 5 5.22 14.34 -12.25
CA ILE A 5 5.95 13.68 -11.18
C ILE A 5 6.01 14.64 -9.99
N VAL A 6 5.51 14.19 -8.84
CA VAL A 6 5.65 14.93 -7.59
C VAL A 6 7.06 14.72 -7.04
N ASN A 7 7.72 15.80 -6.66
CA ASN A 7 9.07 15.84 -6.13
C ASN A 7 9.17 16.88 -5.00
N LYS A 8 10.35 17.02 -4.40
CA LYS A 8 10.56 17.95 -3.26
C LYS A 8 10.24 19.42 -3.59
N ASP A 9 10.38 19.84 -4.85
CA ASP A 9 10.20 21.23 -5.27
C ASP A 9 8.72 21.61 -5.49
N ASN A 10 7.89 20.64 -5.88
CA ASN A 10 6.48 20.85 -6.18
C ASN A 10 5.52 20.25 -5.15
N LEU A 11 5.98 19.40 -4.22
CA LEU A 11 5.15 18.67 -3.26
C LEU A 11 4.18 19.57 -2.48
N GLU A 12 4.60 20.76 -2.07
CA GLU A 12 3.74 21.66 -1.31
C GLU A 12 2.60 22.24 -2.15
N LYS A 13 2.84 22.48 -3.44
CA LYS A 13 1.89 23.06 -4.39
C LYS A 13 0.92 22.01 -4.92
N GLU A 14 1.41 20.79 -5.15
CA GLU A 14 0.62 19.71 -5.71
C GLU A 14 -0.30 19.03 -4.68
N HIS A 15 -1.44 18.52 -5.15
CA HIS A 15 -2.27 17.58 -4.39
C HIS A 15 -1.72 16.16 -4.51
N ILE A 16 -1.88 15.36 -3.47
CA ILE A 16 -1.37 13.98 -3.40
C ILE A 16 -2.36 12.90 -3.90
N CYS A 17 -3.43 13.31 -4.59
CA CYS A 17 -4.52 12.49 -5.21
C CYS A 17 -5.33 11.54 -4.32
N CYS A 18 -4.71 10.91 -3.34
CA CYS A 18 -5.27 9.88 -2.47
C CYS A 18 -6.33 10.44 -1.51
N ALA A 19 -6.03 11.57 -0.88
CA ALA A 19 -6.93 12.37 -0.05
C ALA A 19 -7.13 13.73 -0.73
N ILE A 20 -8.34 13.99 -1.24
CA ILE A 20 -8.69 15.21 -1.98
C ILE A 20 -9.16 16.30 -0.99
N SER A 21 -8.50 16.40 0.16
CA SER A 21 -8.79 17.42 1.18
C SER A 21 -7.90 18.65 0.98
N ASN A 22 -8.00 19.64 1.88
CA ASN A 22 -7.07 20.77 1.91
C ASN A 22 -5.67 20.33 2.41
N ASN A 23 -4.64 21.14 2.16
CA ASN A 23 -3.26 20.82 2.56
C ASN A 23 -3.05 20.68 4.07
N ASN A 24 -3.91 21.31 4.88
CA ASN A 24 -3.84 21.29 6.34
C ASN A 24 -4.52 20.05 6.94
N ASP A 25 -5.21 19.25 6.13
CA ASP A 25 -5.80 17.99 6.57
C ASP A 25 -4.67 17.03 6.94
N ILE A 26 -4.79 16.41 8.12
CA ILE A 26 -3.78 15.48 8.66
C ILE A 26 -3.44 14.34 7.69
N GLN A 27 -4.40 13.94 6.86
CA GLN A 27 -4.19 12.92 5.82
C GLN A 27 -3.20 13.42 4.76
N VAL A 28 -3.32 14.69 4.37
CA VAL A 28 -2.47 15.30 3.35
C VAL A 28 -1.08 15.54 3.91
N SER A 29 -0.95 16.16 5.08
CA SER A 29 0.35 16.46 5.68
C SER A 29 1.15 15.19 5.99
N SER A 30 0.51 14.16 6.56
CA SER A 30 1.18 12.88 6.88
C SER A 30 1.74 12.18 5.64
N LYS A 31 0.98 12.18 4.54
CA LYS A 31 1.44 11.59 3.28
C LYS A 31 2.46 12.46 2.55
N LYS A 32 2.38 13.79 2.62
CA LYS A 32 3.43 14.66 2.09
C LYS A 32 4.76 14.41 2.81
N ASN A 33 4.74 14.31 4.14
CA ASN A 33 5.93 13.95 4.91
C ASN A 33 6.48 12.57 4.50
N TRP A 34 5.62 11.56 4.37
CA TRP A 34 6.01 10.26 3.84
C TRP A 34 6.70 10.36 2.48
N LEU A 35 6.08 11.04 1.50
CA LEU A 35 6.63 11.18 0.16
C LEU A 35 7.97 11.89 0.18
N LYS A 36 8.08 12.99 0.93
CA LYS A 36 9.31 13.78 1.08
C LYS A 36 10.48 12.92 1.55
N ASP A 37 10.26 12.07 2.54
CA ASP A 37 11.29 11.21 3.11
C ASP A 37 11.63 10.03 2.18
N ARG A 38 10.66 9.52 1.42
CA ARG A 38 10.86 8.36 0.52
C ARG A 38 11.38 8.73 -0.87
N PHE A 39 11.33 10.01 -1.26
CA PHE A 39 11.92 10.44 -2.54
C PHE A 39 13.42 10.14 -2.61
N ASP A 40 14.16 10.27 -1.50
CA ASP A 40 15.58 9.92 -1.44
C ASP A 40 15.83 8.40 -1.52
N ASP A 41 14.83 7.59 -1.16
CA ASP A 41 14.84 6.14 -1.34
C ASP A 41 14.46 5.72 -2.79
N GLY A 42 14.25 6.68 -3.69
CA GLY A 42 13.92 6.45 -5.10
C GLY A 42 12.42 6.28 -5.39
N LEU A 43 11.55 6.64 -4.45
CA LEU A 43 10.10 6.63 -4.66
C LEU A 43 9.71 7.60 -5.78
N VAL A 44 8.85 7.15 -6.68
CA VAL A 44 8.24 7.95 -7.74
C VAL A 44 6.74 8.02 -7.50
N PHE A 45 6.21 9.25 -7.47
CA PHE A 45 4.78 9.51 -7.40
C PHE A 45 4.35 10.26 -8.66
N LEU A 46 3.80 9.53 -9.64
CA LEU A 46 3.33 10.07 -10.92
C LEU A 46 1.81 10.21 -10.87
N LYS A 47 1.29 11.42 -11.08
CA LYS A 47 -0.14 11.68 -11.01
C LYS A 47 -0.65 12.50 -12.19
N SER A 48 -1.95 12.44 -12.42
CA SER A 48 -2.66 13.39 -13.29
C SER A 48 -2.51 14.82 -12.76
N ILE A 49 -2.34 15.80 -13.65
CA ILE A 49 -2.43 17.23 -13.30
C ILE A 49 -3.85 17.55 -12.80
N GLU A 50 -4.86 16.97 -13.43
CA GLU A 50 -6.24 17.15 -12.99
C GLU A 50 -6.45 16.64 -11.56
N ARG A 51 -7.27 17.37 -10.79
CA ARG A 51 -7.57 17.02 -9.41
C ARG A 51 -8.46 15.79 -9.35
N GLY A 52 -7.90 14.68 -8.91
CA GLY A 52 -8.64 13.43 -8.72
C GLY A 52 -7.75 12.24 -8.41
N LYS A 53 -8.37 11.08 -8.22
CA LYS A 53 -7.69 9.80 -7.97
C LYS A 53 -7.28 9.17 -9.30
N CYS A 54 -6.15 9.62 -9.83
CA CYS A 54 -5.50 9.09 -11.03
C CYS A 54 -3.98 9.23 -10.87
N PHE A 55 -3.33 8.20 -10.32
CA PHE A 55 -1.89 8.21 -10.03
C PHE A 55 -1.32 6.79 -9.89
N ILE A 56 0.01 6.71 -9.93
CA ILE A 56 0.80 5.54 -9.57
C ILE A 56 1.95 5.95 -8.64
N GLU A 57 2.20 5.15 -7.63
CA GLU A 57 3.28 5.27 -6.65
C GLU A 57 4.09 3.98 -6.67
N TYR A 58 5.41 4.09 -6.80
CA TYR A 58 6.31 2.95 -6.85
C TYR A 58 7.71 3.31 -6.37
N ILE A 59 8.45 2.32 -5.89
CA ILE A 59 9.77 2.47 -5.26
C ILE A 59 10.64 1.25 -5.58
N PRO A 60 11.98 1.37 -5.65
CA PRO A 60 12.85 0.19 -5.74
C PRO A 60 12.50 -0.82 -4.64
N ALA A 61 12.34 -2.10 -4.99
CA ALA A 61 11.80 -3.08 -4.07
C ALA A 61 12.73 -3.35 -2.86
N GLU A 62 14.04 -3.13 -3.00
CA GLU A 62 14.99 -3.10 -1.89
C GLU A 62 14.66 -2.02 -0.83
N ASN A 63 13.93 -0.97 -1.23
CA ASN A 63 13.47 0.11 -0.38
C ASN A 63 11.96 0.04 -0.05
N ALA A 64 11.26 -0.98 -0.54
CA ALA A 64 9.83 -1.15 -0.26
C ALA A 64 9.60 -1.34 1.25
N TRP A 65 8.50 -0.77 1.73
CA TRP A 65 8.07 -0.89 3.13
C TRP A 65 7.25 -2.15 3.35
N ASN A 66 7.66 -3.26 2.73
CA ASN A 66 7.04 -4.57 2.88
C ASN A 66 8.14 -5.62 3.04
N PRO A 67 7.89 -6.71 3.78
CA PRO A 67 8.86 -7.78 4.00
C PRO A 67 9.00 -8.66 2.74
N LEU A 68 9.78 -8.17 1.77
CA LEU A 68 9.97 -8.79 0.46
C LEU A 68 11.45 -9.13 0.22
N ASP A 69 11.68 -10.26 -0.44
CA ASP A 69 12.94 -10.59 -1.12
C ASP A 69 12.70 -10.40 -2.63
N ALA A 70 12.98 -9.18 -3.09
CA ALA A 70 12.65 -8.74 -4.45
C ALA A 70 13.73 -7.82 -5.03
N ASN A 71 15.00 -8.01 -4.63
CA ASN A 71 16.12 -7.18 -5.07
C ASN A 71 16.15 -7.02 -6.59
N GLY A 72 16.29 -5.78 -7.05
CA GLY A 72 16.31 -5.46 -8.48
C GLY A 72 14.92 -5.30 -9.12
N TYR A 73 13.82 -5.54 -8.40
CA TYR A 73 12.47 -5.19 -8.87
C TYR A 73 12.10 -3.74 -8.52
N MET A 74 11.06 -3.23 -9.16
CA MET A 74 10.33 -2.05 -8.73
C MET A 74 9.02 -2.47 -8.06
N TYR A 75 8.79 -2.06 -6.82
CA TYR A 75 7.55 -2.34 -6.11
C TYR A 75 6.54 -1.21 -6.35
N ILE A 76 5.33 -1.57 -6.79
CA ILE A 76 4.22 -0.62 -6.94
C ILE A 76 3.47 -0.58 -5.60
N ASP A 77 3.66 0.53 -4.89
CA ASP A 77 2.98 0.84 -3.65
C ASP A 77 1.48 1.07 -3.86
N CYS A 78 1.10 1.75 -4.96
CA CYS A 78 -0.29 2.05 -5.27
C CYS A 78 -0.50 2.37 -6.75
N LEU A 79 -1.57 1.85 -7.34
CA LEU A 79 -2.09 2.28 -8.64
C LEU A 79 -3.59 2.53 -8.50
N TRP A 80 -4.00 3.79 -8.63
CA TRP A 80 -5.40 4.17 -8.39
C TRP A 80 -5.93 5.08 -9.49
N VAL A 81 -6.92 4.56 -10.23
CA VAL A 81 -7.75 5.32 -11.18
C VAL A 81 -9.22 5.15 -10.78
N SER A 82 -9.90 6.26 -10.44
CA SER A 82 -11.31 6.20 -10.00
C SER A 82 -12.16 7.41 -10.39
N GLY A 83 -13.48 7.31 -10.18
CA GLY A 83 -14.42 8.36 -10.55
C GLY A 83 -14.48 8.57 -12.07
N SER A 84 -14.53 9.83 -12.48
CA SER A 84 -14.54 10.25 -13.88
C SER A 84 -13.33 9.78 -14.69
N PHE A 85 -12.23 9.40 -14.03
CA PHE A 85 -11.03 8.92 -14.71
C PHE A 85 -11.12 7.45 -15.15
N LYS A 86 -12.09 6.67 -14.67
CA LYS A 86 -12.25 5.25 -15.07
C LYS A 86 -12.72 5.13 -16.51
N GLY A 87 -12.30 4.06 -17.18
CA GLY A 87 -12.77 3.71 -18.53
C GLY A 87 -12.02 4.39 -19.69
N HIS A 88 -11.08 5.29 -19.40
CA HIS A 88 -10.36 6.06 -20.43
C HIS A 88 -8.97 5.51 -20.77
N GLY A 89 -8.57 4.38 -20.18
CA GLY A 89 -7.24 3.80 -20.41
C GLY A 89 -6.11 4.40 -19.56
N TYR A 90 -6.36 5.40 -18.71
CA TYR A 90 -5.32 6.09 -17.92
C TYR A 90 -4.51 5.19 -16.97
N SER A 91 -5.04 4.03 -16.56
CA SER A 91 -4.25 3.06 -15.79
C SER A 91 -3.16 2.41 -16.64
N ASN A 92 -3.38 2.26 -17.95
CA ASN A 92 -2.36 1.78 -18.88
C ASN A 92 -1.24 2.82 -19.01
N ASP A 93 -1.59 4.09 -19.25
CA ASP A 93 -0.60 5.16 -19.37
C ASP A 93 0.33 5.22 -18.14
N LEU A 94 -0.25 5.17 -16.93
CA LEU A 94 0.49 5.18 -15.67
C LEU A 94 1.39 3.95 -15.49
N LEU A 95 0.87 2.75 -15.79
CA LEU A 95 1.64 1.51 -15.69
C LEU A 95 2.75 1.45 -16.74
N ASP A 96 2.48 1.86 -17.98
CA ASP A 96 3.44 1.86 -19.08
C ASP A 96 4.58 2.88 -18.79
N ALA A 97 4.26 4.02 -18.16
CA ALA A 97 5.27 4.96 -17.65
C ALA A 97 6.17 4.33 -16.57
N CYS A 98 5.58 3.62 -15.61
CA CYS A 98 6.32 2.88 -14.58
C CYS A 98 7.21 1.77 -15.18
N ILE A 99 6.71 1.02 -16.16
CA ILE A 99 7.48 0.02 -16.89
C ILE A 99 8.68 0.66 -17.58
N LYS A 100 8.48 1.77 -18.31
CA LYS A 100 9.53 2.49 -19.03
C LYS A 100 10.61 3.03 -18.09
N ASP A 101 10.21 3.66 -16.99
CA ASP A 101 11.14 4.15 -15.97
C ASP A 101 11.94 3.00 -15.35
N SER A 102 11.26 1.92 -14.96
CA SER A 102 11.90 0.74 -14.34
C SER A 102 12.91 0.07 -15.28
N LYS A 103 12.59 -0.06 -16.57
CA LYS A 103 13.54 -0.57 -17.58
C LYS A 103 14.75 0.35 -17.74
N THR A 104 14.54 1.66 -17.74
CA THR A 104 15.61 2.66 -17.85
C THR A 104 16.56 2.58 -16.63
N LYS A 105 16.01 2.26 -15.46
CA LYS A 105 16.75 2.01 -14.20
C LYS A 105 17.36 0.60 -14.11
N GLY A 106 17.29 -0.21 -15.16
CA GLY A 106 17.85 -1.56 -15.19
C GLY A 106 17.18 -2.56 -14.25
N LYS A 107 15.91 -2.34 -13.89
CA LYS A 107 15.16 -3.25 -13.00
C LYS A 107 14.78 -4.54 -13.73
N LEU A 108 14.61 -5.62 -12.96
CA LEU A 108 14.25 -6.96 -13.45
C LEU A 108 12.76 -7.08 -13.83
N GLY A 109 11.93 -6.21 -13.28
CA GLY A 109 10.49 -6.23 -13.46
C GLY A 109 9.78 -5.38 -12.42
N LEU A 110 8.46 -5.53 -12.34
CA LEU A 110 7.60 -4.90 -11.34
C LEU A 110 7.06 -5.93 -10.37
N CYS A 111 6.75 -5.55 -9.13
CA CYS A 111 5.97 -6.36 -8.20
C CYS A 111 4.93 -5.53 -7.44
N ILE A 112 3.84 -6.16 -7.01
CA ILE A 112 2.69 -5.49 -6.37
C ILE A 112 1.88 -6.50 -5.55
N LEU A 113 1.24 -6.05 -4.48
CA LEU A 113 0.33 -6.89 -3.69
C LEU A 113 -1.07 -6.98 -4.29
N SER A 114 -1.60 -8.20 -4.32
CA SER A 114 -2.98 -8.52 -4.67
C SER A 114 -3.47 -9.73 -3.87
N SER A 115 -4.51 -10.40 -4.34
CA SER A 115 -5.08 -11.61 -3.74
C SER A 115 -5.94 -12.33 -4.78
N LYS A 116 -6.40 -13.55 -4.49
CA LYS A 116 -7.19 -14.37 -5.44
C LYS A 116 -8.48 -13.70 -5.93
N LYS A 117 -9.06 -12.82 -5.11
CA LYS A 117 -10.26 -12.02 -5.41
C LYS A 117 -9.96 -10.58 -5.07
N LYS A 118 -10.69 -9.63 -5.67
CA LYS A 118 -10.51 -8.22 -5.34
C LYS A 118 -10.77 -7.98 -3.85
N LEU A 119 -9.75 -7.53 -3.12
CA LEU A 119 -9.86 -6.99 -1.77
C LEU A 119 -9.72 -5.46 -1.77
N PRO A 120 -10.29 -4.77 -0.76
CA PRO A 120 -10.04 -3.35 -0.56
C PRO A 120 -8.53 -3.05 -0.48
N PHE A 121 -8.12 -1.91 -1.04
CA PHE A 121 -6.73 -1.39 -0.99
C PHE A 121 -5.62 -2.27 -1.59
N LEU A 122 -5.94 -3.42 -2.18
CA LEU A 122 -4.99 -4.23 -2.96
C LEU A 122 -5.24 -4.08 -4.46
N ALA A 123 -4.28 -4.42 -5.31
CA ALA A 123 -4.49 -4.42 -6.75
C ALA A 123 -5.58 -5.42 -7.18
N ASP A 124 -6.32 -5.13 -8.26
CA ASP A 124 -7.31 -6.07 -8.79
C ASP A 124 -6.62 -7.21 -9.55
N PRO A 125 -6.76 -8.48 -9.13
CA PRO A 125 -6.07 -9.60 -9.77
C PRO A 125 -6.49 -9.79 -11.23
N LYS A 126 -7.72 -9.42 -11.61
CA LYS A 126 -8.17 -9.51 -13.01
C LYS A 126 -7.44 -8.51 -13.89
N TYR A 127 -7.24 -7.28 -13.39
CA TYR A 127 -6.49 -6.25 -14.08
C TYR A 127 -5.01 -6.64 -14.22
N LEU A 128 -4.40 -7.12 -13.13
CA LEU A 128 -3.02 -7.58 -13.13
C LEU A 128 -2.79 -8.70 -14.15
N LYS A 129 -3.64 -9.74 -14.14
CA LYS A 129 -3.59 -10.83 -15.11
C LYS A 129 -3.74 -10.34 -16.54
N TYR A 130 -4.67 -9.42 -16.81
CA TYR A 130 -4.84 -8.81 -18.13
C TYR A 130 -3.59 -8.06 -18.60
N LYS A 131 -2.88 -7.37 -17.69
CA LYS A 131 -1.61 -6.69 -17.99
C LYS A 131 -0.40 -7.63 -18.03
N GLY A 132 -0.58 -8.94 -17.85
CA GLY A 132 0.48 -9.94 -17.93
C GLY A 132 1.28 -10.14 -16.66
N PHE A 133 0.80 -9.66 -15.50
CA PHE A 133 1.38 -10.04 -14.22
C PHE A 133 1.02 -11.49 -13.88
N GLU A 134 1.90 -12.14 -13.15
CA GLU A 134 1.75 -13.49 -12.64
C GLU A 134 1.87 -13.51 -11.11
N VAL A 135 1.35 -14.56 -10.47
CA VAL A 135 1.57 -14.76 -9.03
C VAL A 135 3.00 -15.28 -8.83
N ALA A 136 3.78 -14.54 -8.04
CA ALA A 136 5.12 -14.95 -7.63
C ALA A 136 5.06 -15.79 -6.36
N ASP A 137 4.24 -15.36 -5.40
CA ASP A 137 4.20 -15.93 -4.06
C ASP A 137 2.88 -15.64 -3.32
N GLU A 138 2.57 -16.40 -2.26
CA GLU A 138 1.37 -16.24 -1.42
C GLU A 138 1.71 -16.45 0.06
N ALA A 139 1.12 -15.62 0.93
CA ALA A 139 1.15 -15.77 2.39
C ALA A 139 -0.15 -16.41 2.90
N ASP A 140 -0.12 -17.01 4.10
CA ASP A 140 -1.22 -17.80 4.66
C ASP A 140 -2.53 -17.01 4.85
N ASN A 141 -2.44 -15.68 4.98
CA ASN A 141 -3.61 -14.81 5.06
C ASN A 141 -4.25 -14.52 3.68
N GLY A 142 -3.79 -15.16 2.60
CA GLY A 142 -4.33 -15.05 1.25
C GLY A 142 -3.86 -13.83 0.45
N ILE A 143 -2.91 -13.07 1.00
CA ILE A 143 -2.23 -11.98 0.28
C ILE A 143 -1.21 -12.59 -0.69
N GLN A 144 -1.23 -12.11 -1.93
CA GLN A 144 -0.36 -12.60 -3.00
C GLN A 144 0.61 -11.50 -3.44
N LEU A 145 1.87 -11.87 -3.64
CA LEU A 145 2.83 -11.06 -4.37
C LEU A 145 2.73 -11.38 -5.85
N TRP A 146 2.37 -10.38 -6.64
CA TRP A 146 2.31 -10.48 -8.10
C TRP A 146 3.52 -9.79 -8.70
N TYR A 147 3.99 -10.29 -9.84
CA TYR A 147 5.15 -9.74 -10.52
C TYR A 147 4.96 -9.70 -12.04
N PHE A 148 5.62 -8.74 -12.68
CA PHE A 148 5.70 -8.59 -14.12
C PHE A 148 7.19 -8.59 -14.51
N PRO A 149 7.74 -9.74 -14.90
CA PRO A 149 9.16 -9.84 -15.25
C PRO A 149 9.42 -9.21 -16.62
N PHE A 150 10.55 -8.50 -16.77
CA PHE A 150 10.98 -7.97 -18.07
C PHE A 150 11.81 -8.99 -18.88
N ASP A 151 12.37 -9.99 -18.20
CA ASP A 151 13.06 -11.13 -18.79
C ASP A 151 12.43 -12.44 -18.31
N LYS A 152 12.34 -13.44 -19.19
CA LYS A 152 11.76 -14.76 -18.87
C LYS A 152 12.54 -15.52 -17.79
N ASN A 153 13.82 -15.20 -17.61
CA ASN A 153 14.70 -15.83 -16.64
C ASN A 153 14.83 -15.04 -15.33
N ALA A 154 14.08 -13.94 -15.17
CA ALA A 154 14.12 -13.15 -13.95
C ALA A 154 13.66 -13.98 -12.74
N SER A 155 14.44 -13.95 -11.66
CA SER A 155 14.13 -14.66 -10.42
C SER A 155 12.83 -14.13 -9.81
N LYS A 156 11.91 -15.04 -9.46
CA LYS A 156 10.63 -14.63 -8.85
C LYS A 156 10.87 -13.92 -7.51
N PRO A 157 10.26 -12.75 -7.28
CA PRO A 157 10.27 -12.13 -5.96
C PRO A 157 9.40 -12.93 -5.00
N MET A 158 9.70 -12.89 -3.71
CA MET A 158 8.94 -13.63 -2.69
C MET A 158 8.77 -12.81 -1.42
N PHE A 159 7.85 -13.23 -0.56
CA PHE A 159 7.78 -12.71 0.81
C PHE A 159 8.96 -13.24 1.62
N LYS A 160 9.47 -12.43 2.55
CA LYS A 160 10.35 -12.92 3.60
C LYS A 160 9.59 -13.88 4.51
N GLU A 161 10.32 -14.82 5.11
CA GLU A 161 9.74 -15.85 5.97
C GLU A 161 8.93 -15.28 7.14
N CYS A 162 9.37 -14.17 7.74
CA CYS A 162 8.66 -13.52 8.85
C CYS A 162 7.21 -13.11 8.51
N ALA A 163 6.91 -12.91 7.22
CA ALA A 163 5.60 -12.45 6.75
C ALA A 163 4.76 -13.56 6.11
N LYS A 164 5.32 -14.76 5.93
CA LYS A 164 4.62 -15.89 5.32
C LYS A 164 3.42 -16.36 6.11
N HIS A 165 3.54 -16.28 7.44
CA HIS A 165 2.55 -16.79 8.38
C HIS A 165 2.10 -15.67 9.31
N PRO A 166 1.21 -14.75 8.85
CA PRO A 166 0.92 -13.54 9.60
C PRO A 166 0.29 -13.83 10.95
N ARG A 167 1.08 -13.63 11.99
CA ARG A 167 0.73 -13.88 13.38
C ARG A 167 1.56 -12.98 14.28
N ILE A 168 0.93 -12.44 15.31
CA ILE A 168 1.60 -11.69 16.38
C ILE A 168 1.37 -12.37 17.73
N GLU A 169 2.14 -11.99 18.75
CA GLU A 169 2.00 -12.55 20.10
C GLU A 169 1.01 -11.76 20.97
N GLU A 170 0.70 -10.52 20.59
CA GLU A 170 -0.20 -9.67 21.36
C GLU A 170 -1.67 -10.12 21.32
N SER A 171 -2.31 -10.05 22.49
CA SER A 171 -3.75 -10.23 22.68
C SER A 171 -4.55 -8.95 22.43
N GLY A 172 -5.85 -9.09 22.19
CA GLY A 172 -6.73 -7.98 21.86
C GLY A 172 -6.59 -7.54 20.40
N TYR A 173 -7.09 -6.35 20.08
CA TYR A 173 -6.96 -5.79 18.74
C TYR A 173 -5.65 -5.03 18.60
N VAL A 174 -4.85 -5.38 17.60
CA VAL A 174 -3.59 -4.68 17.32
C VAL A 174 -3.53 -4.29 15.86
N LEU A 175 -3.32 -3.00 15.61
CA LEU A 175 -3.23 -2.43 14.27
C LEU A 175 -1.80 -2.00 13.97
N TYR A 176 -1.17 -2.62 12.98
CA TYR A 176 0.08 -2.10 12.39
C TYR A 176 -0.25 -1.23 11.18
N TYR A 177 0.39 -0.07 11.07
CA TYR A 177 0.16 0.84 9.95
C TYR A 177 1.37 1.73 9.65
N THR A 178 1.39 2.30 8.45
CA THR A 178 2.34 3.34 8.03
C THR A 178 1.61 4.59 7.56
N ASN A 179 2.32 5.71 7.42
CA ASN A 179 1.80 6.92 6.78
C ASN A 179 1.83 6.86 5.23
N GLN A 180 2.15 5.71 4.62
CA GLN A 180 2.07 5.53 3.17
C GLN A 180 0.64 5.73 2.65
N CYS A 181 -0.38 5.29 3.40
CA CYS A 181 -1.75 5.63 3.06
C CYS A 181 -2.23 6.85 3.86
N PRO A 182 -2.64 7.95 3.19
CA PRO A 182 -3.00 9.18 3.89
C PRO A 182 -4.20 9.02 4.81
N PHE A 183 -5.13 8.12 4.49
CA PHE A 183 -6.32 7.85 5.30
C PHE A 183 -5.97 7.43 6.74
N ASN A 184 -4.80 6.81 6.96
CA ASN A 184 -4.38 6.37 8.29
C ASN A 184 -4.20 7.55 9.25
N GLY A 185 -3.71 8.70 8.77
CA GLY A 185 -3.56 9.91 9.59
C GLY A 185 -4.87 10.44 10.19
N LYS A 186 -6.01 10.13 9.54
CA LYS A 186 -7.34 10.48 10.06
C LYS A 186 -7.99 9.34 10.83
N TYR A 187 -7.99 8.14 10.25
CA TYR A 187 -8.87 7.07 10.73
C TYR A 187 -8.25 6.23 11.85
N VAL A 188 -6.93 6.15 11.97
CA VAL A 188 -6.31 5.43 13.10
C VAL A 188 -6.66 6.10 14.44
N PRO A 189 -6.50 7.44 14.61
CA PRO A 189 -6.92 8.10 15.85
C PRO A 189 -8.42 7.95 16.16
N ILE A 190 -9.27 7.91 15.12
CA ILE A 190 -10.70 7.67 15.28
C ILE A 190 -10.94 6.27 15.85
N VAL A 191 -10.31 5.24 15.29
CA VAL A 191 -10.45 3.86 15.78
C VAL A 191 -9.92 3.71 17.21
N GLU A 192 -8.80 4.33 17.54
CA GLU A 192 -8.27 4.36 18.92
C GLU A 192 -9.25 5.00 19.90
N ALA A 193 -9.82 6.15 19.54
CA ALA A 193 -10.81 6.84 20.36
C ALA A 193 -12.09 6.01 20.54
N THR A 194 -12.60 5.42 19.46
CA THR A 194 -13.77 4.53 19.49
C THR A 194 -13.51 3.29 20.36
N ALA A 195 -12.33 2.67 20.24
CA ALA A 195 -11.99 1.52 21.07
C ALA A 195 -11.97 1.89 22.57
N LYS A 196 -11.39 3.06 22.90
CA LYS A 196 -11.37 3.58 24.26
C LYS A 196 -12.78 3.86 24.80
N GLU A 197 -13.64 4.51 24.02
CA GLU A 197 -15.02 4.81 24.40
C GLU A 197 -15.84 3.55 24.70
N HIS A 198 -15.59 2.48 23.94
CA HIS A 198 -16.31 1.20 24.07
C HIS A 198 -15.59 0.16 24.95
N ASN A 199 -14.51 0.53 25.65
CA ASN A 199 -13.69 -0.37 26.47
C ASN A 199 -13.18 -1.61 25.71
N ILE A 200 -12.83 -1.44 24.44
CA ILE A 200 -12.26 -2.49 23.59
C ILE A 200 -10.73 -2.45 23.72
N PRO A 201 -10.05 -3.54 24.13
CA PRO A 201 -8.59 -3.62 24.14
C PRO A 201 -8.04 -3.43 22.73
N PHE A 202 -7.39 -2.29 22.49
CA PHE A 202 -6.87 -1.88 21.19
C PHE A 202 -5.51 -1.21 21.33
N LYS A 203 -4.59 -1.53 20.41
CA LYS A 203 -3.26 -0.92 20.29
C LYS A 203 -2.98 -0.58 18.83
N ALA A 204 -2.68 0.67 18.51
CA ALA A 204 -2.08 1.03 17.24
C ALA A 204 -0.54 1.02 17.35
N VAL A 205 0.12 0.38 16.39
CA VAL A 205 1.57 0.33 16.23
C VAL A 205 1.91 1.05 14.93
N HIS A 206 2.45 2.26 15.05
CA HIS A 206 2.93 3.00 13.91
C HIS A 206 4.32 2.49 13.51
N ILE A 207 4.42 1.90 12.32
CA ILE A 207 5.69 1.51 11.72
C ILE A 207 6.34 2.78 11.17
N THR A 208 7.48 3.16 11.72
CA THR A 208 8.14 4.45 11.43
C THR A 208 9.46 4.31 10.69
N THR A 209 9.95 3.08 10.55
CA THR A 209 11.20 2.79 9.83
C THR A 209 10.99 1.72 8.75
N LYS A 210 11.83 1.80 7.71
CA LYS A 210 11.91 0.77 6.67
C LYS A 210 12.26 -0.59 7.25
N GLU A 211 13.15 -0.64 8.25
CA GLU A 211 13.58 -1.88 8.90
C GLU A 211 12.42 -2.56 9.64
N GLU A 212 11.64 -1.82 10.42
CA GLU A 212 10.42 -2.36 11.05
C GLU A 212 9.45 -2.92 10.01
N ALA A 213 9.23 -2.17 8.91
CA ALA A 213 8.33 -2.59 7.84
C ALA A 213 8.81 -3.87 7.13
N GLN A 214 10.11 -3.96 6.87
CA GLN A 214 10.72 -5.10 6.19
C GLN A 214 10.90 -6.34 7.07
N ASN A 215 10.68 -6.21 8.39
CA ASN A 215 10.70 -7.31 9.36
C ASN A 215 9.32 -7.59 9.98
N ALA A 216 8.27 -6.91 9.53
CA ALA A 216 6.92 -7.07 10.06
C ALA A 216 6.37 -8.49 9.85
N GLN A 217 5.58 -8.98 10.80
CA GLN A 217 4.93 -10.30 10.76
C GLN A 217 3.70 -10.33 9.85
N THR A 218 3.72 -9.61 8.74
CA THR A 218 2.62 -9.52 7.76
C THR A 218 3.14 -9.04 6.42
N PRO A 219 2.65 -9.58 5.29
CA PRO A 219 3.06 -9.12 3.96
C PRO A 219 2.59 -7.70 3.67
N ILE A 220 1.56 -7.22 4.37
CA ILE A 220 0.99 -5.88 4.23
C ILE A 220 1.21 -5.06 5.50
N THR A 221 1.88 -3.93 5.36
CA THR A 221 2.31 -3.05 6.46
C THR A 221 1.57 -1.71 6.45
N THR A 222 0.96 -1.33 5.31
CA THR A 222 0.21 -0.08 5.17
C THR A 222 -0.94 0.00 6.17
N TYR A 223 -1.65 -1.11 6.38
CA TYR A 223 -2.71 -1.29 7.36
C TYR A 223 -2.94 -2.78 7.56
N ALA A 224 -2.69 -3.30 8.76
CA ALA A 224 -2.92 -4.71 9.11
C ALA A 224 -3.47 -4.82 10.53
N LEU A 225 -4.74 -5.19 10.63
CA LEU A 225 -5.43 -5.39 11.88
C LEU A 225 -5.39 -6.87 12.28
N PHE A 226 -5.04 -7.11 13.54
CA PHE A 226 -4.99 -8.41 14.18
C PHE A 226 -5.97 -8.47 15.35
N LYS A 227 -6.40 -9.68 15.71
CA LYS A 227 -7.11 -9.99 16.94
C LYS A 227 -6.53 -11.24 17.57
N ASP A 228 -6.07 -11.15 18.81
CA ASP A 228 -5.53 -12.29 19.57
C ASP A 228 -4.48 -13.08 18.77
N GLY A 229 -3.51 -12.35 18.23
CA GLY A 229 -2.44 -12.88 17.40
C GLY A 229 -2.80 -13.18 15.94
N LYS A 230 -4.09 -13.23 15.56
CA LYS A 230 -4.50 -13.65 14.21
C LYS A 230 -4.78 -12.46 13.31
N TYR A 231 -4.31 -12.53 12.06
CA TYR A 231 -4.63 -11.52 11.05
C TYR A 231 -6.14 -11.48 10.76
N ILE A 232 -6.69 -10.27 10.67
CA ILE A 232 -8.12 -10.04 10.42
C ILE A 232 -8.34 -9.38 9.07
N THR A 233 -7.69 -8.26 8.79
CA THR A 233 -7.96 -7.47 7.57
C THR A 233 -6.92 -6.37 7.33
N ASN A 234 -6.79 -5.98 6.07
CA ASN A 234 -6.06 -4.81 5.61
C ASN A 234 -6.99 -3.66 5.15
N GLU A 235 -8.29 -3.81 5.35
CA GLU A 235 -9.25 -2.76 5.02
C GLU A 235 -9.19 -1.66 6.07
N GLN A 236 -9.05 -0.42 5.63
CA GLN A 236 -9.12 0.73 6.52
C GLN A 236 -10.48 0.84 7.20
N MET A 237 -10.42 0.96 8.52
CA MET A 237 -11.60 1.08 9.38
C MET A 237 -11.86 2.54 9.74
N ASN A 238 -13.13 2.91 9.75
CA ASN A 238 -13.63 4.02 10.55
C ASN A 238 -14.31 3.46 11.81
N ASP A 239 -14.81 4.33 12.66
CA ASP A 239 -15.64 4.05 13.83
C ASP A 239 -16.73 2.99 13.55
N THR A 240 -17.57 3.23 12.53
CA THR A 240 -18.73 2.38 12.22
C THR A 240 -18.30 0.99 11.76
N LYS A 241 -17.31 0.89 10.88
CA LYS A 241 -16.80 -0.39 10.39
C LYS A 241 -16.08 -1.16 11.50
N PHE A 242 -15.31 -0.47 12.34
CA PHE A 242 -14.63 -1.06 13.47
C PHE A 242 -15.63 -1.68 14.47
N LEU A 243 -16.67 -0.93 14.87
CA LEU A 243 -17.73 -1.44 15.75
C LEU A 243 -18.47 -2.65 15.15
N LYS A 244 -18.75 -2.61 13.84
CA LYS A 244 -19.34 -3.75 13.14
C LYS A 244 -18.41 -4.97 13.11
N LEU A 245 -17.11 -4.76 12.96
CA LEU A 245 -16.12 -5.82 13.00
C LEU A 245 -16.04 -6.45 14.39
N VAL A 246 -15.93 -5.65 15.46
CA VAL A 246 -15.77 -6.17 16.82
C VAL A 246 -17.03 -6.86 17.35
N SER A 247 -18.21 -6.48 16.86
CA SER A 247 -19.49 -7.12 17.23
C SER A 247 -19.72 -8.46 16.53
N ASN A 248 -18.90 -8.81 15.53
CA ASN A 248 -19.00 -10.08 14.85
C ASN A 248 -18.42 -11.21 15.70
N LYS A 249 -19.30 -12.03 16.28
CA LYS A 249 -18.93 -13.20 17.12
C LYS A 249 -18.14 -14.29 16.39
N LYS A 250 -17.96 -14.21 15.07
CA LYS A 250 -17.19 -15.18 14.28
C LYS A 250 -15.70 -14.82 14.16
N LEU A 251 -15.28 -13.67 14.69
CA LEU A 251 -13.89 -13.20 14.73
C LEU A 251 -13.23 -13.47 16.07
#